data_AF-A0A847JNU6-F1
#
_entry.id   AF-A0A847JNU6-F1
#
_cell.length_a   1.000
_cell.length_b   1.000
_cell.length_c   1.000
_cell.angle_alpha   90.00
_cell.angle_beta   90.00
_cell.angle_gamma   90.00
#
_symmetry.space_group_name_H-M   'P 1'
#
loop_
_entity.id
_entity.type
_entity.pdbx_description
1 polymer ?
#
loop_
_entity_poly.entity_id
_entity_poly.type
_entity_poly.pdbx_seq_one_letter_code
_entity_poly.pdbx_strand_id
1 'polypeptide(L)'
;NLYSSGLNLQTAGIPAPRSLIVVTDTALCVIITIVAVAQSSFYNLLNAFVASLSIWLAPWVAIYLLDWVLRRGRYDLHGLANERGGPYWGNGGVRWNGVIALLIGMIGAGLFANTGYFVGPLTALLSPEHPEFAPDLGIAAGVVVAGVLYLIMNRGHAASPTDSVQPEGAQDA
;
A
#
# COMPACT_ATOMS: atom_id res chain seq x y z
N ASN A 1 -13.63 13.23 1.97
CA ASN A 1 -13.71 11.87 1.37
C ASN A 1 -14.40 11.81 0.00
N LEU A 2 -15.50 12.54 -0.26
CA LEU A 2 -16.18 12.52 -1.57
C LEU A 2 -15.33 12.99 -2.78
N TYR A 3 -14.43 13.95 -2.58
CA TYR A 3 -13.60 14.46 -3.68
C TYR A 3 -12.55 13.44 -4.17
N SER A 4 -11.94 12.66 -3.27
CA SER A 4 -10.94 11.67 -3.64
C SER A 4 -11.55 10.43 -4.32
N SER A 5 -12.67 9.92 -3.80
CA SER A 5 -13.37 8.75 -4.35
C SER A 5 -13.78 8.94 -5.83
N GLY A 6 -14.35 10.10 -6.21
CA GLY A 6 -14.75 10.32 -7.60
C GLY A 6 -13.61 10.62 -8.57
N LEU A 7 -12.41 10.94 -8.10
CA LEU A 7 -11.22 11.08 -8.95
C LEU A 7 -10.59 9.70 -9.23
N ASN A 8 -10.59 8.81 -8.22
CA ASN A 8 -10.13 7.41 -8.35
C ASN A 8 -11.01 6.58 -9.30
N LEU A 9 -12.31 6.89 -9.40
CA LEU A 9 -13.23 6.21 -10.31
C LEU A 9 -13.17 6.71 -11.75
N GLN A 10 -12.90 8.00 -11.95
CA GLN A 10 -12.68 8.56 -13.29
C GLN A 10 -11.38 8.04 -13.92
N THR A 11 -10.36 7.76 -13.10
CA THR A 11 -9.10 7.13 -13.54
C THR A 11 -9.23 5.63 -13.79
N ALA A 12 -10.22 4.95 -13.20
CA ALA A 12 -10.50 3.53 -13.43
C ALA A 12 -11.39 3.25 -14.66
N GLY A 13 -11.89 4.29 -15.35
CA GLY A 13 -12.65 4.14 -16.61
C GLY A 13 -14.07 3.60 -16.48
N ILE A 14 -14.59 3.43 -15.25
CA ILE A 14 -15.98 3.00 -15.02
C ILE A 14 -16.86 4.25 -14.88
N PRO A 15 -17.81 4.51 -15.81
CA PRO A 15 -18.75 5.62 -15.70
C PRO A 15 -19.83 5.30 -14.67
N ALA A 16 -19.46 5.27 -13.39
CA ALA A 16 -20.41 5.12 -12.28
C ALA A 16 -20.67 6.49 -11.62
N PRO A 17 -21.94 6.86 -11.35
CA PRO A 17 -22.25 8.12 -10.68
C PRO A 17 -21.65 8.14 -9.28
N ARG A 18 -20.78 9.14 -9.04
CA ARG A 18 -19.99 9.33 -7.80
C ARG A 18 -20.83 9.28 -6.51
N SER A 19 -22.08 9.72 -6.57
CA SER A 19 -23.01 9.67 -5.45
C SER A 19 -23.38 8.24 -5.06
N LEU A 20 -23.57 7.35 -6.04
CA LEU A 20 -23.99 5.98 -5.80
C LEU A 20 -22.92 5.22 -5.01
N ILE A 21 -21.65 5.36 -5.39
CA ILE A 21 -20.55 4.62 -4.76
C ILE A 21 -20.31 5.08 -3.32
N VAL A 22 -20.32 6.39 -3.08
CA VAL A 22 -20.18 6.93 -1.72
C VAL A 22 -21.37 6.52 -0.84
N VAL A 23 -22.59 6.57 -1.38
CA VAL A 23 -23.79 6.16 -0.64
C VAL A 23 -23.75 4.67 -0.35
N THR A 24 -23.34 3.82 -1.29
CA THR A 24 -23.21 2.37 -1.04
C THR A 24 -22.11 2.06 -0.04
N ASP A 25 -20.95 2.71 -0.12
CA ASP A 25 -19.84 2.51 0.82
C ASP A 25 -20.20 2.97 2.24
N THR A 26 -20.85 4.15 2.34
CA THR A 26 -21.33 4.69 3.61
C THR A 26 -22.43 3.81 4.19
N ALA A 27 -23.40 3.37 3.38
CA ALA A 27 -24.47 2.49 3.81
C ALA A 27 -23.91 1.14 4.27
N LEU A 28 -22.97 0.56 3.53
CA LEU A 28 -22.29 -0.69 3.90
C LEU A 28 -21.54 -0.52 5.23
N CYS A 29 -20.75 0.55 5.39
CA CYS A 29 -20.05 0.85 6.64
C CYS A 29 -21.03 1.01 7.82
N VAL A 30 -22.15 1.72 7.62
CA VAL A 30 -23.17 1.91 8.66
C VAL A 30 -23.84 0.59 9.03
N ILE A 31 -24.22 -0.24 8.05
CA ILE A 31 -24.81 -1.56 8.28
C ILE A 31 -23.82 -2.44 9.05
N ILE A 32 -22.56 -2.50 8.61
CA ILE A 32 -21.50 -3.26 9.30
C ILE A 32 -21.32 -2.74 10.72
N THR A 33 -21.29 -1.43 10.93
CA THR A 33 -21.13 -0.82 12.26
C THR A 33 -22.29 -1.15 13.18
N ILE A 34 -23.53 -1.07 12.71
CA ILE A 34 -24.72 -1.40 13.49
C ILE A 34 -24.71 -2.89 13.87
N VAL A 35 -24.45 -3.78 12.92
CA VAL A 35 -24.36 -5.23 13.16
C VAL A 35 -23.22 -5.55 14.14
N ALA A 36 -22.08 -4.88 14.00
CA ALA A 36 -20.92 -5.12 14.85
C ALA A 36 -21.13 -4.59 16.28
N VAL A 37 -21.70 -3.40 16.47
CA VAL A 37 -21.96 -2.80 17.79
C VAL A 37 -23.04 -3.56 18.57
N ALA A 38 -23.98 -4.20 17.87
CA ALA A 38 -25.00 -5.04 18.50
C ALA A 38 -24.43 -6.35 19.09
N GLN A 39 -23.17 -6.70 18.82
CA GLN A 39 -22.52 -7.90 19.33
C GLN A 39 -21.65 -7.59 20.55
N SER A 40 -21.71 -8.44 21.57
CA SER A 40 -20.85 -8.36 22.77
C SER A 40 -19.36 -8.54 22.44
N SER A 41 -19.04 -9.14 21.28
CA SER A 41 -17.68 -9.35 20.77
C SER A 41 -17.16 -8.24 19.85
N PHE A 42 -17.85 -7.08 19.77
CA PHE A 42 -17.46 -5.95 18.92
C PHE A 42 -15.97 -5.62 18.99
N TYR A 43 -15.43 -5.50 20.21
CA TYR A 43 -14.03 -5.17 20.43
C TYR A 43 -13.07 -6.19 19.80
N ASN A 44 -13.40 -7.48 19.85
CA ASN A 44 -12.59 -8.52 19.24
C ASN A 44 -12.65 -8.43 17.70
N LEU A 45 -13.85 -8.18 17.15
CA LEU A 45 -14.04 -8.05 15.71
C LEU A 45 -13.34 -6.80 15.15
N LEU A 46 -13.43 -5.67 15.88
CA LEU A 46 -12.73 -4.43 15.57
C LEU A 46 -11.21 -4.63 15.59
N ASN A 47 -10.69 -5.30 16.64
CA ASN A 47 -9.26 -5.57 16.74
C ASN A 47 -8.77 -6.46 15.58
N ALA A 48 -9.51 -7.51 15.25
CA ALA A 48 -9.21 -8.39 14.11
C ALA A 48 -9.22 -7.62 12.77
N PHE A 49 -10.17 -6.70 12.60
CA PHE A 49 -10.27 -5.87 11.40
C PHE A 49 -9.09 -4.89 11.29
N VAL A 50 -8.78 -4.15 12.35
CA VAL A 50 -7.63 -3.23 12.38
C VAL A 50 -6.32 -3.99 12.16
N ALA A 51 -6.16 -5.16 12.77
CA ALA A 51 -4.98 -5.99 12.56
C ALA A 51 -4.87 -6.50 11.11
N SER A 52 -6.00 -6.85 10.49
CA SER A 52 -6.03 -7.22 9.07
C SER A 52 -5.66 -6.05 8.14
N LEU A 53 -6.11 -4.83 8.46
CA LEU A 53 -5.70 -3.63 7.72
C LEU A 53 -4.20 -3.37 7.85
N SER A 54 -3.65 -3.56 9.05
CA SER A 54 -2.22 -3.39 9.32
C SER A 54 -1.32 -4.32 8.48
N ILE A 55 -1.75 -5.55 8.19
CA ILE A 55 -0.98 -6.53 7.39
C ILE A 55 -0.61 -5.99 6.01
N TRP A 56 -1.50 -5.23 5.36
CA TRP A 56 -1.25 -4.69 4.02
C TRP A 56 -0.86 -3.20 4.03
N LEU A 57 -1.39 -2.40 4.95
CA LEU A 57 -1.06 -0.97 5.05
C LEU A 57 0.39 -0.75 5.46
N ALA A 58 0.89 -1.51 6.44
CA ALA A 58 2.26 -1.36 6.92
C ALA A 58 3.33 -1.55 5.82
N PRO A 59 3.35 -2.65 5.05
CA PRO A 59 4.30 -2.80 3.94
C PRO A 59 4.08 -1.78 2.82
N TRP A 60 2.82 -1.40 2.54
CA TRP A 60 2.51 -0.39 1.52
C TRP A 60 3.10 0.99 1.86
N VAL A 61 2.90 1.46 3.11
CA VAL A 61 3.47 2.73 3.58
C VAL A 61 5.00 2.69 3.55
N ALA A 62 5.62 1.57 3.94
CA ALA A 62 7.06 1.41 3.91
C ALA A 62 7.63 1.57 2.49
N ILE A 63 7.03 0.92 1.50
CA ILE A 63 7.43 1.02 0.09
C ILE A 63 7.25 2.45 -0.42
N TYR A 64 6.11 3.08 -0.13
CA TYR A 64 5.83 4.45 -0.55
C TYR A 64 6.86 5.45 0.00
N LEU A 65 7.12 5.39 1.31
CA LEU A 65 8.11 6.26 1.95
C LEU A 65 9.52 6.00 1.42
N LEU A 66 9.90 4.75 1.16
CA LEU A 66 11.21 4.42 0.61
C LEU A 66 11.36 4.86 -0.84
N ASP A 67 10.33 4.75 -1.69
CA ASP A 67 10.37 5.32 -3.05
C ASP A 67 10.56 6.84 -2.98
N TRP A 68 9.85 7.51 -2.06
CA TRP A 68 9.98 8.95 -1.82
C TRP A 68 11.39 9.36 -1.35
N VAL A 69 11.96 8.64 -0.39
CA VAL A 69 13.32 8.87 0.11
C VAL A 69 14.36 8.60 -0.98
N LEU A 70 14.24 7.50 -1.73
CA LEU A 70 15.16 7.16 -2.82
C LEU A 70 15.15 8.22 -3.93
N ARG A 71 13.98 8.79 -4.22
CA ARG A 71 13.80 9.89 -5.20
C ARG A 71 14.14 11.27 -4.63
N ARG A 72 14.49 11.36 -3.34
CA ARG A 72 14.79 12.60 -2.62
C ARG A 72 13.67 13.64 -2.75
N GLY A 73 12.41 13.18 -2.82
CA GLY A 73 11.24 14.04 -3.04
C GLY A 73 11.15 14.71 -4.42
N ARG A 74 12.01 14.36 -5.39
CA ARG A 74 11.98 14.90 -6.75
C ARG A 74 11.17 13.98 -7.66
N TYR A 75 10.02 14.47 -8.11
CA TYR A 75 9.15 13.77 -9.05
C TYR A 75 9.03 14.56 -10.35
N ASP A 76 9.14 13.87 -11.47
CA ASP A 76 8.87 14.42 -12.79
C ASP A 76 7.36 14.33 -13.07
N LEU A 77 6.69 15.48 -13.01
CA LEU A 77 5.25 15.59 -13.26
C LEU A 77 4.87 15.17 -14.68
N HIS A 78 5.75 15.38 -15.67
CA HIS A 78 5.48 14.99 -17.05
C HIS A 78 5.53 13.48 -17.22
N GLY A 79 6.50 12.82 -16.61
CA GLY A 79 6.55 11.37 -16.54
C GLY A 79 5.36 10.75 -15.78
N LEU A 80 4.83 11.43 -14.76
CA LEU A 80 3.65 10.96 -13.99
C LEU A 80 2.34 11.06 -14.80
N ALA A 81 2.21 12.08 -15.64
CA ALA A 81 1.05 12.27 -16.50
C ALA A 81 1.07 11.40 -17.76
N ASN A 82 2.18 10.71 -18.04
CA ASN A 82 2.33 9.93 -19.25
C ASN A 82 1.70 8.53 -19.09
N GLU A 83 0.61 8.29 -19.81
CA GLU A 83 -0.14 7.02 -19.78
C GLU A 83 0.49 5.91 -20.63
N ARG A 84 1.58 6.17 -21.37
CA ARG A 84 2.25 5.17 -22.22
C ARG A 84 3.76 5.43 -22.24
N GLY A 85 4.45 4.88 -21.26
CA GLY A 85 5.92 4.98 -21.15
C GLY A 85 6.38 6.04 -20.14
N GLY A 86 7.69 6.25 -20.07
CA GLY A 86 8.33 7.15 -19.11
C GLY A 86 8.89 6.43 -17.87
N PRO A 87 9.58 7.17 -16.99
CA PRO A 87 10.37 6.59 -15.88
C PRO A 87 9.52 5.90 -14.81
N TYR A 88 8.20 6.11 -14.81
CA TYR A 88 7.27 5.51 -13.86
C TYR A 88 6.47 4.33 -14.43
N TRP A 89 6.51 4.11 -15.75
CA TRP A 89 5.70 3.11 -16.46
C TRP A 89 6.03 1.66 -16.10
N GLY A 90 7.28 1.38 -15.73
CA GLY A 90 7.71 0.01 -15.44
C GLY A 90 7.59 -0.92 -16.66
N ASN A 91 7.25 -2.19 -16.43
CA ASN A 91 7.11 -3.20 -17.50
C ASN A 91 5.61 -3.43 -17.77
N GLY A 92 5.10 -2.82 -18.85
CA GLY A 92 3.69 -2.91 -19.24
C GLY A 92 2.74 -2.07 -18.38
N GLY A 93 3.19 -0.96 -17.80
CA GLY A 93 2.39 -0.10 -16.91
C GLY A 93 2.46 -0.48 -15.43
N VAL A 94 3.16 -1.57 -15.08
CA VAL A 94 3.28 -2.06 -13.71
C VAL A 94 4.75 -2.13 -13.29
N ARG A 95 5.06 -1.58 -12.11
CA ARG A 95 6.36 -1.74 -11.44
C ARG A 95 6.36 -2.98 -10.58
N TRP A 96 6.70 -4.12 -11.17
CA TRP A 96 6.74 -5.44 -10.50
C TRP A 96 7.59 -5.46 -9.23
N ASN A 97 8.67 -4.68 -9.16
CA ASN A 97 9.50 -4.60 -7.96
C ASN A 97 8.69 -4.14 -6.73
N GLY A 98 7.78 -3.17 -6.90
CA GLY A 98 6.90 -2.71 -5.82
C GLY A 98 5.84 -3.75 -5.46
N VAL A 99 5.26 -4.43 -6.46
CA VAL A 99 4.26 -5.48 -6.25
C VAL A 99 4.85 -6.67 -5.49
N ILE A 100 6.03 -7.13 -5.91
CA ILE A 100 6.74 -8.25 -5.26
C ILE A 100 7.15 -7.87 -3.83
N ALA A 101 7.68 -6.65 -3.63
CA ALA A 101 7.98 -6.13 -2.30
C ALA A 101 6.74 -6.07 -1.39
N LEU A 102 5.61 -5.67 -1.93
CA LEU A 102 4.35 -5.60 -1.18
C LEU A 102 3.86 -7.00 -0.79
N LEU A 103 3.81 -7.94 -1.74
CA LEU A 103 3.34 -9.30 -1.49
C LEU A 103 4.21 -10.03 -0.47
N ILE A 104 5.53 -9.93 -0.60
CA ILE A 104 6.46 -10.55 0.35
C ILE A 104 6.41 -9.84 1.71
N GLY A 105 6.24 -8.51 1.71
CA GLY A 105 5.96 -7.73 2.91
C GLY A 105 4.71 -8.18 3.65
N MET A 106 3.60 -8.44 2.93
CA MET A 106 2.36 -8.95 3.50
C MET A 106 2.52 -10.36 4.08
N ILE A 107 3.28 -11.23 3.41
CA ILE A 107 3.61 -12.56 3.95
C ILE A 107 4.43 -12.42 5.22
N GLY A 108 5.46 -11.57 5.22
CA GLY A 108 6.25 -11.27 6.41
C GLY A 108 5.40 -10.73 7.55
N ALA A 109 4.52 -9.76 7.27
CA ALA A 109 3.59 -9.22 8.25
C ALA A 109 2.68 -10.30 8.82
N GLY A 110 2.07 -11.14 7.98
CA GLY A 110 1.19 -12.23 8.39
C GLY A 110 1.89 -13.32 9.22
N LEU A 111 3.14 -13.64 8.90
CA LEU A 111 3.93 -14.62 9.67
C LEU A 111 4.24 -14.15 11.09
N PHE A 112 4.34 -12.83 11.29
CA PHE A 112 4.64 -12.21 12.58
C PHE A 112 3.42 -11.54 13.24
N ALA A 113 2.24 -11.61 12.61
CA ALA A 113 1.03 -10.96 13.13
C ALA A 113 0.41 -11.76 14.28
N ASN A 114 -0.13 -11.06 15.27
CA ASN A 114 -1.05 -11.64 16.25
C ASN A 114 -2.34 -10.81 16.28
N THR A 115 -3.40 -11.33 15.66
CA THR A 115 -4.70 -10.65 15.56
C THR A 115 -5.68 -11.05 16.67
N GLY A 116 -5.25 -11.89 17.62
CA GLY A 116 -6.11 -12.53 18.63
C GLY A 116 -6.95 -13.70 18.11
N TYR A 117 -7.27 -13.73 16.81
CA TYR A 117 -7.91 -14.89 16.14
C TYR A 117 -6.92 -15.71 15.32
N PHE A 118 -5.85 -15.08 14.85
CA PHE A 118 -4.80 -15.70 14.07
C PHE A 118 -3.45 -15.28 14.64
N VAL A 119 -2.65 -16.28 15.02
CA VAL A 119 -1.26 -16.09 15.42
C VAL A 119 -0.38 -16.63 14.30
N GLY A 120 0.47 -15.77 13.76
CA GLY A 120 1.40 -16.12 12.71
C GLY A 120 2.36 -17.24 13.17
N PRO A 121 2.76 -18.17 12.28
CA PRO A 121 3.63 -19.28 12.65
C PRO A 121 4.95 -18.86 13.31
N LEU A 122 5.54 -17.73 12.89
CA LEU A 122 6.78 -17.24 13.48
C LEU A 122 6.55 -16.60 14.84
N THR A 123 5.41 -15.94 15.04
CA THR A 123 5.01 -15.42 16.35
C THR A 123 4.68 -16.53 17.35
N ALA A 124 4.06 -17.61 16.90
CA ALA A 124 3.80 -18.80 17.72
C ALA A 124 5.11 -19.48 18.19
N LEU A 125 6.17 -19.44 17.38
CA LEU A 125 7.48 -19.96 17.76
C LEU A 125 8.21 -19.08 18.79
N LEU A 126 7.88 -17.79 18.88
CA LEU A 126 8.49 -16.87 19.86
C LEU A 126 7.94 -17.07 21.28
N SER A 127 6.69 -17.54 21.39
CA SER A 127 6.08 -17.92 22.67
C SER A 127 5.41 -19.31 22.55
N PRO A 128 6.18 -20.41 22.51
CA PRO A 128 5.64 -21.75 22.25
C PRO A 128 4.66 -22.24 23.29
N GLU A 129 4.86 -21.87 24.57
CA GLU A 129 4.01 -22.30 25.68
C GLU A 129 2.69 -21.52 25.74
N HIS A 130 2.67 -20.28 25.24
CA HIS A 130 1.54 -19.37 25.29
C HIS A 130 1.45 -18.49 24.02
N PRO A 131 1.06 -19.05 22.86
CA PRO A 131 1.00 -18.31 21.60
C PRO A 131 0.05 -17.11 21.64
N GLU A 132 -1.00 -17.18 22.47
CA GLU A 132 -1.99 -16.12 22.66
C GLU A 132 -1.41 -14.83 23.27
N PHE A 133 -0.35 -14.93 24.08
CA PHE A 133 0.33 -13.78 24.71
C PHE A 133 1.54 -13.30 23.91
N ALA A 134 1.81 -13.90 22.74
CA ALA A 134 2.92 -13.50 21.90
C ALA A 134 2.74 -12.06 21.38
N PRO A 135 3.79 -11.23 21.37
CA PRO A 135 3.70 -9.84 20.91
C PRO A 135 3.36 -9.78 19.41
N ASP A 136 2.47 -8.86 19.03
CA ASP A 136 2.18 -8.59 17.62
C ASP A 136 3.35 -7.82 16.98
N LEU A 137 4.12 -8.53 16.16
CA LEU A 137 5.26 -7.98 15.42
C LEU A 137 4.95 -7.80 13.93
N GLY A 138 3.69 -7.98 13.51
CA GLY A 138 3.29 -7.98 12.10
C GLY A 138 3.59 -6.66 11.40
N ILE A 139 3.34 -5.53 12.07
CA ILE A 139 3.63 -4.20 11.51
C ILE A 139 5.14 -4.02 11.29
N ALA A 140 5.95 -4.31 12.32
CA ALA A 140 7.40 -4.15 12.24
C ALA A 140 8.01 -5.08 11.19
N ALA A 141 7.59 -6.35 11.17
CA ALA A 141 8.03 -7.32 10.18
C ALA A 141 7.63 -6.93 8.76
N GLY A 142 6.38 -6.49 8.55
CA GLY A 142 5.90 -6.03 7.26
C GLY A 142 6.69 -4.85 6.71
N VAL A 143 6.95 -3.84 7.55
CA VAL A 143 7.76 -2.67 7.19
C VAL A 143 9.19 -3.08 6.83
N VAL A 144 9.83 -3.90 7.68
CA VAL A 144 11.22 -4.32 7.48
C VAL A 144 11.37 -5.19 6.23
N VAL A 145 10.52 -6.20 6.08
CA VAL A 145 10.59 -7.15 4.94
C VAL A 145 10.31 -6.43 3.63
N ALA A 146 9.22 -5.65 3.55
CA ALA A 146 8.89 -4.89 2.35
C ALA A 146 9.97 -3.86 2.04
N GLY A 147 10.46 -3.15 3.05
CA GLY A 147 11.44 -2.09 2.87
C GLY A 147 12.81 -2.60 2.43
N VAL A 148 13.31 -3.66 3.05
CA VAL A 148 14.57 -4.29 2.66
C VAL A 148 14.48 -4.84 1.23
N LEU A 149 13.40 -5.54 0.90
CA LEU A 149 13.24 -6.11 -0.43
C LEU A 149 13.10 -5.04 -1.50
N TYR A 150 12.30 -4.01 -1.23
CA TYR A 150 12.13 -2.87 -2.11
C TYR A 150 13.46 -2.13 -2.34
N LEU A 151 14.22 -1.88 -1.27
CA LEU A 151 15.55 -1.29 -1.37
C LEU A 151 16.45 -2.14 -2.26
N ILE A 152 16.60 -3.44 -1.97
CA ILE A 152 17.45 -4.37 -2.74
C ILE A 152 17.10 -4.34 -4.24
N MET A 153 15.80 -4.45 -4.57
CA MET A 153 15.35 -4.45 -5.96
C MET A 153 15.49 -3.09 -6.65
N ASN A 154 15.46 -1.98 -5.90
CA ASN A 154 15.44 -0.62 -6.43
C ASN A 154 16.77 0.14 -6.27
N ARG A 155 17.83 -0.47 -5.69
CA ARG A 155 19.17 0.14 -5.51
C ARG A 155 19.82 0.61 -6.82
N GLY A 156 19.41 0.09 -7.97
CA GLY A 156 19.95 0.46 -9.29
C GLY A 156 19.09 1.41 -10.14
N HIS A 157 17.84 1.68 -9.75
CA HIS A 157 16.88 2.45 -10.57
C HIS A 157 16.64 3.88 -10.03
N ALA A 158 17.35 4.28 -8.98
CA ALA A 158 17.15 5.56 -8.29
C ALA A 158 17.72 6.78 -9.04
N ALA A 159 18.37 6.57 -10.18
CA ALA A 159 18.89 7.64 -11.02
C ALA A 159 18.32 7.53 -12.44
N SER A 160 17.20 8.21 -12.68
CA SER A 160 16.98 8.81 -14.01
C SER A 160 16.96 10.32 -13.81
N PRO A 161 18.15 10.97 -13.79
CA PRO A 161 18.26 12.39 -14.05
C PRO A 161 17.79 12.64 -15.48
N THR A 162 16.83 13.54 -15.61
CA THR A 162 16.63 14.50 -16.70
C THR A 162 17.59 14.38 -17.90
N ASP A 163 17.27 13.54 -18.87
CA ASP A 163 17.68 13.66 -20.28
C ASP A 163 16.35 13.44 -21.03
N SER A 164 15.66 14.41 -21.63
CA SER A 164 16.09 15.56 -22.42
C SER A 164 14.91 16.56 -22.50
N VAL A 165 14.99 17.68 -21.77
CA VAL A 165 14.37 18.92 -22.29
C VAL A 165 15.51 19.66 -22.97
N GLN A 166 15.75 19.28 -24.22
CA GLN A 166 16.59 20.06 -25.11
C GLN A 166 15.86 21.39 -25.35
N PRO A 167 16.47 22.56 -25.07
CA PRO A 167 15.88 23.81 -25.51
C PRO A 167 15.83 23.77 -27.04
N GLU A 168 14.63 23.72 -27.58
CA GLU A 168 14.37 23.84 -29.00
C GLU A 168 15.06 25.11 -29.49
N GLY A 169 15.98 24.91 -30.43
CA GLY A 169 16.98 25.90 -30.81
C GLY A 169 16.35 27.22 -31.21
N ALA A 170 16.95 28.29 -30.70
CA ALA A 170 17.07 29.53 -31.42
C ALA A 170 17.76 29.27 -32.77
N GLN A 171 16.97 29.00 -33.81
CA GLN A 171 17.35 29.08 -35.22
C GLN A 171 16.11 29.59 -35.95
N ASP A 172 16.00 30.92 -36.04
CA ASP A 172 15.29 31.67 -37.08
C ASP A 172 15.54 33.17 -36.79
N ALA A 173 16.74 33.63 -37.14
CA ALA A 173 17.09 35.04 -37.28
C ALA A 173 18.18 35.19 -38.36
#